data_AF-A0A3F2ZS82-F1
#
_entry.id   AF-A0A3F2ZS82-F1
#
_cell.length_a   1.000
_cell.length_b   1.000
_cell.length_c   1.000
_cell.angle_alpha   90.00
_cell.angle_beta   90.00
_cell.angle_gamma   90.00
#
_symmetry.space_group_name_H-M   'P 1'
#
loop_
_entity.id
_entity.type
_entity.pdbx_description
1 polymer ?
#
loop_
_entity_poly.entity_id
_entity_poly.type
_entity_poly.pdbx_seq_one_letter_code
_entity_poly.pdbx_strand_id
1 'polypeptide(L)'
;MNENWCTLAIAVLYERPCTIEQAFELYNKGKFAKNRKKSKEDLEDMVKLREFLSLEEIAEIYGSSESSVCQIINKFKKKKIAPCQEHNN
;
A
#
# COMPACT_ATOMS: atom_id res chain seq x y z
N MET A 1 3.16 0.87 26.78
CA MET A 1 4.63 0.76 26.64
C MET A 1 5.08 -0.53 25.93
N ASN A 2 4.48 -1.70 26.20
CA ASN A 2 4.82 -2.94 25.47
C ASN A 2 4.38 -2.98 24.00
N GLU A 3 3.32 -2.26 23.64
CA GLU A 3 2.80 -2.22 22.27
C GLU A 3 3.86 -1.78 21.25
N ASN A 4 4.58 -0.68 21.51
CA ASN A 4 5.64 -0.20 20.61
C ASN A 4 6.78 -1.22 20.42
N TRP A 5 7.15 -1.95 21.47
CA TRP A 5 8.18 -2.98 21.39
C TRP A 5 7.71 -4.20 20.60
N CYS A 6 6.44 -4.60 20.77
CA CYS A 6 5.84 -5.66 19.98
C CYS A 6 5.72 -5.26 18.50
N THR A 7 5.33 -4.02 18.20
CA THR A 7 5.29 -3.49 16.84
C THR A 7 6.67 -3.45 16.19
N LEU A 8 7.70 -3.04 16.95
CA LEU A 8 9.07 -3.06 16.47
C LEU A 8 9.55 -4.49 16.19
N ALA A 9 9.25 -5.45 17.09
CA ALA A 9 9.58 -6.85 16.88
C ALA A 9 8.89 -7.41 15.63
N ILE A 10 7.63 -7.06 15.39
CA ILE A 10 6.92 -7.40 14.16
C ILE A 10 7.63 -6.80 12.94
N ALA A 11 7.98 -5.52 12.96
CA ALA A 11 8.64 -4.86 11.83
C ALA A 11 10.01 -5.48 11.49
N VAL A 12 10.75 -5.93 12.51
CA VAL A 12 12.10 -6.52 12.34
C VAL A 12 12.06 -8.00 11.97
N LEU A 13 11.13 -8.78 12.54
CA LEU A 13 11.10 -10.24 12.39
C LEU A 13 10.19 -10.71 11.24
N TYR A 14 9.39 -9.83 10.64
CA TYR A 14 8.49 -10.22 9.58
C TYR A 14 9.24 -10.48 8.27
N GLU A 15 8.90 -11.58 7.59
CA GLU A 15 9.58 -12.06 6.38
C GLU A 15 9.55 -11.07 5.21
N ARG A 16 8.64 -10.09 5.23
CA ARG A 16 8.50 -9.09 4.17
C ARG A 16 8.74 -7.67 4.70
N PRO A 17 9.26 -6.76 3.85
CA PRO A 17 9.32 -5.35 4.21
C PRO A 17 7.91 -4.87 4.56
N CYS A 18 7.77 -4.34 5.76
CA CYS A 18 6.51 -3.94 6.37
C CYS A 18 6.68 -2.53 6.92
N THR A 19 5.79 -1.60 6.56
CA THR A 19 5.84 -0.26 7.11
C THR A 19 5.40 -0.27 8.58
N ILE A 20 5.81 0.73 9.35
CA ILE A 20 5.47 0.82 10.78
C ILE A 20 3.94 0.78 10.98
N GLU A 21 3.18 1.45 10.12
CA GLU A 21 1.71 1.41 10.15
C GLU A 21 1.14 0.01 9.89
N GLN A 22 1.75 -0.73 8.98
CA GLN A 22 1.38 -2.12 8.69
C GLN A 22 1.72 -3.03 9.88
N ALA A 23 2.84 -2.81 10.57
CA ALA A 23 3.20 -3.53 11.79
C ALA A 23 2.22 -3.23 12.94
N PHE A 24 1.77 -1.98 13.09
CA PHE A 24 0.71 -1.61 14.03
C PHE A 24 -0.62 -2.27 13.68
N GLU A 25 -0.98 -2.34 12.40
CA GLU A 25 -2.19 -3.05 11.97
C GLU A 25 -2.10 -4.54 12.30
N LEU A 26 -0.94 -5.18 12.06
CA LEU A 26 -0.72 -6.58 12.38
C LEU A 26 -0.84 -6.84 13.88
N TYR A 27 -0.22 -5.99 14.70
CA TYR A 27 -0.32 -6.08 16.15
C TYR A 27 -1.77 -5.98 16.63
N ASN A 28 -2.53 -5.02 16.12
CA ASN A 28 -3.91 -4.77 16.56
C ASN A 28 -4.93 -5.80 16.04
N LYS A 29 -4.78 -6.27 14.79
CA LYS A 29 -5.79 -7.13 14.13
C LYS A 29 -5.36 -8.60 14.01
N GLY A 30 -4.10 -8.91 14.28
CA GLY A 30 -3.50 -10.24 14.10
C GLY A 30 -3.35 -10.70 12.64
N LYS A 31 -3.70 -9.87 11.66
CA LYS A 31 -3.61 -10.17 10.23
C LYS A 31 -3.46 -8.90 9.39
N PHE A 32 -2.70 -8.99 8.29
CA PHE A 32 -2.73 -7.95 7.25
C PHE A 32 -4.09 -7.94 6.58
N ALA A 33 -4.63 -6.74 6.35
CA ALA A 33 -5.81 -6.62 5.50
C ALA A 33 -5.45 -7.00 4.06
N LYS A 34 -5.78 -8.24 3.65
CA LYS A 34 -5.58 -8.77 2.29
C LYS A 34 -6.11 -7.84 1.18
N ASN A 35 -7.12 -7.04 1.50
CA ASN A 35 -7.76 -6.08 0.59
C ASN A 35 -7.72 -4.65 1.16
N ARG A 36 -6.57 -4.19 1.70
CA ARG A 36 -6.43 -2.78 2.10
C ARG A 36 -6.65 -1.91 0.85
N LYS A 37 -7.82 -1.27 0.78
CA LYS A 37 -8.06 -0.22 -0.21
C LYS A 37 -7.12 0.93 0.13
N LYS A 38 -6.14 1.16 -0.74
CA LYS A 38 -5.33 2.38 -0.70
C LYS A 38 -6.24 3.59 -0.89
N SER A 39 -6.01 4.63 -0.10
CA SER A 39 -6.78 5.87 -0.23
C SER A 39 -6.55 6.46 -1.62
N LYS A 40 -7.47 7.31 -2.08
CA LYS A 40 -7.31 7.99 -3.36
C LYS A 40 -6.04 8.84 -3.38
N GLU A 41 -5.69 9.44 -2.24
CA GLU A 41 -4.47 10.22 -2.05
C GLU A 41 -3.22 9.36 -2.22
N ASP A 42 -3.16 8.20 -1.55
CA ASP A 42 -2.09 7.21 -1.65
C ASP A 42 -1.86 6.74 -3.09
N LEU A 43 -2.95 6.52 -3.84
CA LEU A 43 -2.90 6.14 -5.25
C LEU A 43 -2.37 7.26 -6.15
N GLU A 44 -2.74 8.50 -5.86
CA GLU A 44 -2.29 9.64 -6.64
C GLU A 44 -0.81 9.94 -6.38
N ASP A 45 -0.37 9.75 -5.14
CA ASP A 45 1.03 9.84 -4.73
C ASP A 45 1.87 8.74 -5.42
N MET A 46 1.39 7.48 -5.43
CA MET A 46 2.04 6.39 -6.19
C MET A 46 2.23 6.71 -7.68
N VAL A 47 1.28 7.41 -8.29
CA VAL A 47 1.37 7.78 -9.70
C VAL A 47 2.36 8.92 -9.91
N LYS A 48 2.40 9.91 -9.01
CA LYS A 48 3.41 10.98 -9.03
C LYS A 48 4.81 10.42 -8.78
N LEU A 49 4.96 9.53 -7.81
CA LEU A 49 6.23 8.87 -7.49
C LEU A 49 6.77 8.07 -8.68
N ARG A 50 5.90 7.49 -9.53
CA ARG A 50 6.33 6.80 -10.76
C ARG A 50 7.00 7.72 -11.78
N GLU A 51 6.82 9.03 -11.72
CA GLU A 51 7.54 9.97 -12.59
C GLU A 51 9.01 10.14 -12.15
N PHE A 52 9.32 9.84 -10.88
CA PHE A 52 10.63 10.07 -10.28
C PHE A 52 11.37 8.78 -9.86
N LEU A 53 10.64 7.70 -9.56
CA LEU A 53 11.15 6.46 -8.98
C LEU A 53 10.75 5.22 -9.81
N SER A 54 11.52 4.15 -9.62
CA SER A 54 11.22 2.85 -10.22
C SER A 54 10.06 2.15 -9.51
N LEU A 55 9.45 1.15 -10.17
CA LEU A 55 8.38 0.36 -9.55
C LEU A 55 8.87 -0.43 -8.33
N GLU A 56 10.14 -0.81 -8.31
CA GLU A 56 10.78 -1.53 -7.21
C GLU A 56 10.89 -0.62 -5.97
N GLU A 57 11.37 0.61 -6.14
CA GLU A 57 11.47 1.56 -5.03
C GLU A 57 10.10 1.96 -4.47
N ILE A 58 9.10 2.12 -5.34
CA ILE A 58 7.72 2.34 -4.90
C ILE A 58 7.18 1.10 -4.16
N ALA A 59 7.54 -0.11 -4.58
CA ALA A 59 7.19 -1.32 -3.86
C ALA A 59 7.81 -1.35 -2.45
N GLU A 60 9.06 -0.93 -2.31
CA GLU A 60 9.74 -0.83 -1.02
C GLU A 60 9.09 0.20 -0.09
N ILE A 61 8.84 1.41 -0.58
CA ILE A 61 8.22 2.51 0.21
C ILE A 61 6.88 2.07 0.81
N TYR A 62 6.08 1.34 0.04
CA TYR A 62 4.74 0.94 0.43
C TYR A 62 4.64 -0.51 0.94
N GLY A 63 5.77 -1.18 1.19
CA GLY A 63 5.81 -2.58 1.65
C GLY A 63 4.93 -3.50 0.79
N SER A 64 4.96 -3.32 -0.53
CA SER A 64 4.11 -3.98 -1.51
C SER A 64 4.95 -4.66 -2.58
N SER A 65 4.41 -5.66 -3.28
CA SER A 65 5.12 -6.26 -4.42
C SER A 65 5.06 -5.34 -5.65
N GLU A 66 6.12 -5.37 -6.47
CA GLU A 66 6.20 -4.59 -7.72
C GLU A 66 4.99 -4.84 -8.63
N SER A 67 4.59 -6.11 -8.79
CA SER A 67 3.43 -6.48 -9.59
C SER A 67 2.13 -5.87 -9.06
N SER A 68 1.99 -5.77 -7.74
CA SER A 68 0.84 -5.12 -7.10
C SER A 68 0.84 -3.62 -7.39
N VAL A 69 1.98 -2.95 -7.26
CA VAL A 69 2.13 -1.52 -7.59
C VAL A 69 1.78 -1.27 -9.06
N CYS A 70 2.28 -2.10 -9.98
CA CYS A 70 1.98 -2.00 -11.41
C CYS A 70 0.48 -2.15 -11.70
N GLN A 71 -0.18 -3.15 -11.11
CA GLN A 71 -1.63 -3.35 -11.25
C GLN A 71 -2.43 -2.15 -10.71
N ILE A 72 -2.02 -1.61 -9.56
CA ILE A 72 -2.65 -0.46 -8.92
C ILE A 72 -2.55 0.78 -9.82
N ILE A 73 -1.36 1.10 -10.31
CA ILE A 73 -1.12 2.25 -11.18
C ILE A 73 -1.92 2.12 -12.48
N ASN A 74 -1.91 0.92 -13.08
CA ASN A 74 -2.65 0.68 -14.32
C ASN A 74 -4.17 0.80 -14.11
N LYS A 75 -4.68 0.30 -12.99
CA LYS A 75 -6.10 0.44 -12.60
C LYS A 75 -6.47 1.91 -12.37
N PHE A 76 -5.59 2.68 -11.73
CA PHE A 76 -5.80 4.12 -11.52
C PHE A 76 -5.80 4.89 -12.84
N LYS A 77 -4.85 4.62 -13.75
CA LYS A 77 -4.83 5.22 -15.09
C LYS A 77 -6.09 4.88 -15.90
N LYS A 78 -6.53 3.61 -15.90
CA LYS A 78 -7.79 3.20 -16.53
C LYS A 78 -9.00 3.92 -15.93
N LYS A 79 -9.04 4.11 -14.61
CA LYS A 79 -10.13 4.84 -13.94
C LYS A 79 -10.13 6.34 -14.26
N LYS A 80 -8.97 6.96 -14.48
CA LYS A 80 -8.86 8.35 -14.97
C LYS A 80 -9.26 8.49 -16.45
N ILE A 81 -8.96 7.48 -17.28
CA ILE A 81 -9.30 7.44 -18.71
C ILE A 81 -10.78 7.08 -18.94
N ALA A 82 -11.42 6.41 -17.99
CA ALA A 82 -12.85 6.15 -17.97
C ALA A 82 -13.56 7.05 -16.93
N PRO A 83 -13.66 8.38 -17.14
CA PRO A 83 -14.46 9.23 -16.27
C PRO A 83 -15.94 9.13 -16.65
N CYS A 84 -16.51 7.93 -16.80
CA CYS A 84 -17.94 7.77 -17.12
C CYS A 84 -18.45 6.42 -16.61
N GLN A 85 -18.60 6.23 -15.29
CA GLN A 85 -19.66 5.35 -14.75
C GLN A 85 -20.09 5.91 -13.38
N GLU A 86 -21.08 6.80 -13.42
CA GLU A 86 -21.97 7.08 -12.30
C GLU A 86 -22.58 5.75 -11.84
N HIS A 87 -22.36 5.38 -10.57
CA HIS A 87 -23.24 4.40 -9.93
C HIS A 87 -24.52 5.16 -9.56
N ASN A 88 -25.50 5.12 -10.47
CA ASN A 88 -26.89 5.30 -10.08
C ASN A 88 -27.36 3.98 -9.49
N ASN A 89 -27.65 3.97 -8.19
CA ASN A 89 -28.69 3.10 -7.63
C ASN A 89 -29.24 3.72 -6.35
#